data_AF-A0AAV4L4Y3-F1
#
_entry.id   AF-A0AAV4L4Y3-F1
#
_cell.length_a   1.000
_cell.length_b   1.000
_cell.length_c   1.000
_cell.angle_alpha   90.00
_cell.angle_beta   90.00
_cell.angle_gamma   90.00
#
_symmetry.space_group_name_H-M   'P 1'
#
loop_
_entity.id
_entity.type
_entity.pdbx_description
1 polymer ?
#
loop_
_entity_poly.entity_id
_entity_poly.type
_entity_poly.pdbx_seq_one_letter_code
_entity_poly.pdbx_strand_id
1 'polypeptide(L)'
;MHFVDKSAESEVGSPADSAVSVPTLSKPGLLVMDVDSTLIDEEVIDELGVVAGCGEEIAGVTARAMRGELEFCDALRARVALLEGLPISVFDTVHDKLHFTKGALELIDTLHEHGWKIGVVSGGFHEVVDMLAAEGHIDYWIANRLEVEDGHLTGKVLGEIVCKTVKLHALQAWADRLGIPMSQTVAVGDGANDIPMIQAAGLGLAFCAKPKTQLAADKAINDRDLTHVLDYLRR
;
A
#
# COMPACT_ATOMS: atom_id res chain seq x y z
N MET A 1 14.88 65.91 24.89
CA MET A 1 16.26 65.38 24.92
C MET A 1 16.32 64.28 23.88
N HIS A 2 16.90 64.57 22.73
CA HIS A 2 17.11 63.63 21.63
C HIS A 2 18.26 62.69 21.97
N PHE A 3 18.10 61.39 21.74
CA PHE A 3 19.17 60.54 21.23
C PHE A 3 18.56 59.49 20.31
N VAL A 4 18.91 59.62 19.03
CA VAL A 4 18.85 58.57 18.02
C VAL A 4 20.21 57.91 18.06
N ASP A 5 20.25 56.58 18.10
CA ASP A 5 21.41 55.84 17.61
C ASP A 5 20.96 54.91 16.49
N LYS A 6 21.79 54.88 15.44
CA LYS A 6 21.52 54.31 14.13
C LYS A 6 22.72 53.45 13.80
N SER A 7 22.43 52.23 13.34
CA SER A 7 23.32 51.32 12.60
C SER A 7 24.22 50.43 13.48
N ALA A 8 23.95 49.12 13.48
CA ALA A 8 24.64 48.21 12.58
C ALA A 8 23.95 46.83 12.58
N GLU A 9 23.55 46.44 11.37
CA GLU A 9 23.63 45.09 10.80
C GLU A 9 22.75 43.96 11.37
N SER A 10 21.80 43.63 10.51
CA SER A 10 20.99 42.44 10.45
C SER A 10 21.81 41.15 10.39
N GLU A 11 21.58 40.25 11.35
CA GLU A 11 21.50 38.82 11.06
C GLU A 11 20.05 38.40 11.27
N VAL A 12 19.26 38.52 10.21
CA VAL A 12 18.04 37.72 10.09
C VAL A 12 18.55 36.29 9.93
N GLY A 13 18.52 35.53 11.02
CA GLY A 13 18.72 34.09 10.98
C GLY A 13 17.78 33.53 9.92
N SER A 14 18.38 33.02 8.85
CA SER A 14 17.72 32.22 7.82
C SER A 14 16.76 31.25 8.52
N PRO A 15 15.49 31.11 8.07
CA PRO A 15 14.71 29.98 8.49
C PRO A 15 15.50 28.76 8.03
N ALA A 16 16.09 28.03 8.98
CA ALA A 16 16.72 26.76 8.69
C ALA A 16 15.72 25.98 7.84
N ASP A 17 16.11 25.69 6.59
CA ASP A 17 15.50 24.63 5.80
C ASP A 17 15.35 23.46 6.77
N SER A 18 14.13 23.19 7.22
CA SER A 18 13.80 21.92 7.83
C SER A 18 13.91 20.93 6.67
N ALA A 19 15.14 20.55 6.34
CA ALA A 19 15.42 19.63 5.26
C ALA A 19 14.58 18.40 5.54
N VAL A 20 13.53 18.21 4.73
CA VAL A 20 12.66 17.04 4.82
C VAL A 20 13.61 15.84 4.76
N SER A 21 13.76 15.15 5.89
CA SER A 21 14.75 14.09 6.00
C SER A 21 14.24 12.91 5.19
N VAL A 22 14.77 12.77 3.98
CA VAL A 22 14.45 11.63 3.13
C VAL A 22 14.93 10.34 3.82
N PRO A 23 14.13 9.27 3.81
CA PRO A 23 14.58 7.98 4.34
C PRO A 23 15.89 7.51 3.70
N THR A 24 16.69 6.77 4.47
CA THR A 24 18.04 6.32 4.06
C THR A 24 18.27 4.86 4.34
N LEU A 25 19.06 4.20 3.49
CA LEU A 25 19.49 2.81 3.67
C LEU A 25 20.53 2.65 4.79
N SER A 26 21.16 3.74 5.26
CA SER A 26 22.18 3.70 6.33
C SER A 26 21.64 3.37 7.73
N LYS A 27 20.31 3.29 7.90
CA LYS A 27 19.66 2.94 9.17
C LYS A 27 18.39 2.12 8.91
N PRO A 28 17.92 1.32 9.90
CA PRO A 28 16.66 0.58 9.80
C PRO A 28 15.49 1.50 9.42
N GLY A 29 14.56 0.98 8.62
CA GLY A 29 13.35 1.69 8.21
C GLY A 29 12.19 0.74 7.96
N LEU A 30 11.04 1.31 7.60
CA LEU A 30 9.81 0.55 7.34
C LEU A 30 9.27 0.92 5.97
N LEU A 31 9.09 -0.08 5.11
CA LEU A 31 8.33 0.05 3.87
C LEU A 31 6.94 -0.56 4.08
N VAL A 32 5.88 0.17 3.75
CA VAL A 32 4.52 -0.35 3.69
C VAL A 32 3.96 -0.21 2.28
N MET A 33 3.44 -1.29 1.71
CA MET A 33 2.91 -1.29 0.34
C MET A 33 1.46 -1.76 0.27
N ASP A 34 0.74 -1.30 -0.77
CA ASP A 34 -0.41 -2.06 -1.27
C ASP A 34 0.04 -3.39 -1.89
N VAL A 35 -0.90 -4.32 -2.07
CA VAL A 35 -0.66 -5.61 -2.72
C VAL A 35 -1.12 -5.56 -4.17
N ASP A 36 -2.43 -5.47 -4.40
CA ASP A 36 -3.01 -5.48 -5.75
C ASP A 36 -2.49 -4.29 -6.56
N SER A 37 -2.15 -4.51 -7.83
CA SER A 37 -1.58 -3.50 -8.73
C SER A 37 -0.30 -2.78 -8.22
N THR A 38 0.35 -3.29 -7.17
CA THR A 38 1.55 -2.71 -6.55
C THR A 38 2.62 -3.74 -6.26
N LEU A 39 2.40 -4.64 -5.28
CA LEU A 39 3.32 -5.75 -4.99
C LEU A 39 3.22 -6.83 -6.06
N ILE A 40 2.00 -7.05 -6.55
CA ILE A 40 1.67 -7.93 -7.66
C ILE A 40 1.05 -7.13 -8.80
N ASP A 41 1.14 -7.66 -10.01
CA ASP A 41 0.63 -6.99 -11.21
C ASP A 41 -0.89 -7.10 -11.34
N GLU A 42 -1.49 -8.12 -10.73
CA GLU A 42 -2.91 -8.44 -10.83
C GLU A 42 -3.77 -7.81 -9.71
N GLU A 43 -5.09 -7.90 -9.91
CA GLU A 43 -6.12 -7.65 -8.90
C GLU A 43 -6.74 -9.00 -8.50
N VAL A 44 -6.50 -9.46 -7.26
CA VAL A 44 -6.90 -10.80 -6.82
C VAL A 44 -8.41 -11.06 -6.97
N ILE A 45 -9.23 -10.05 -6.70
CA ILE A 45 -10.68 -10.18 -6.80
C ILE A 45 -11.17 -10.31 -8.24
N ASP A 46 -10.46 -9.73 -9.20
CA ASP A 46 -10.80 -9.83 -10.61
C ASP A 46 -10.42 -11.23 -11.12
N GLU A 47 -9.28 -11.78 -10.70
CA GLU A 47 -8.90 -13.17 -11.00
C GLU A 47 -9.87 -14.20 -10.42
N LEU A 48 -10.36 -13.97 -9.19
CA LEU A 48 -11.43 -14.78 -8.59
C LEU A 48 -12.71 -14.70 -9.43
N GLY A 49 -13.07 -13.50 -9.91
CA GLY A 49 -14.23 -13.29 -10.79
C GLY A 49 -14.13 -14.04 -12.11
N VAL A 50 -12.95 -14.06 -12.71
CA VAL A 50 -12.70 -14.82 -13.95
C VAL A 50 -12.90 -16.32 -13.71
N VAL A 51 -12.37 -16.87 -12.62
CA VAL A 51 -12.54 -18.31 -12.31
C VAL A 51 -13.99 -18.64 -11.93
N ALA A 52 -14.69 -17.73 -11.26
CA ALA A 52 -16.10 -17.88 -10.89
C ALA A 52 -17.07 -17.65 -12.08
N GLY A 53 -16.59 -17.12 -13.19
CA GLY A 53 -17.42 -16.77 -14.35
C GLY A 53 -18.27 -15.50 -14.17
N CYS A 54 -17.95 -14.67 -13.17
CA CYS A 54 -18.65 -13.41 -12.84
C CYS A 54 -17.75 -12.16 -12.99
N GLY A 55 -16.69 -12.26 -13.79
CA GLY A 55 -15.71 -11.19 -13.97
C GLY A 55 -16.30 -9.90 -14.54
N GLU A 56 -17.28 -9.98 -15.44
CA GLU A 56 -17.96 -8.79 -15.98
C GLU A 56 -18.76 -8.06 -14.89
N GLU A 57 -19.46 -8.80 -14.02
CA GLU A 57 -20.21 -8.26 -12.89
C GLU A 57 -19.28 -7.60 -11.87
N ILE A 58 -18.16 -8.25 -11.52
CA ILE A 58 -17.15 -7.68 -10.62
C ILE A 58 -16.57 -6.38 -11.19
N ALA A 59 -16.17 -6.38 -12.46
CA ALA A 59 -15.66 -5.19 -13.14
C ALA A 59 -16.70 -4.05 -13.14
N GLY A 60 -17.98 -4.39 -13.34
CA GLY A 60 -19.10 -3.45 -13.24
C GLY A 60 -19.21 -2.79 -11.87
N VAL A 61 -19.07 -3.56 -10.78
CA VAL A 61 -19.07 -3.01 -9.41
C VAL A 61 -17.83 -2.16 -9.15
N THR A 62 -16.64 -2.60 -9.57
CA THR A 62 -15.38 -1.84 -9.46
C THR A 62 -15.48 -0.49 -10.16
N ALA A 63 -16.02 -0.46 -11.38
CA ALA A 63 -16.18 0.78 -12.14
C ALA A 63 -17.12 1.78 -11.44
N ARG A 64 -18.21 1.30 -10.83
CA ARG A 64 -19.13 2.14 -10.04
C ARG A 64 -18.44 2.71 -8.78
N ALA A 65 -17.66 1.89 -8.08
CA ALA A 65 -16.89 2.33 -6.92
C ALA A 65 -15.86 3.41 -7.30
N MET A 66 -15.14 3.23 -8.41
CA MET A 66 -14.18 4.21 -8.92
C MET A 66 -14.82 5.54 -9.34
N ARG A 67 -16.10 5.53 -9.76
CA ARG A 67 -16.87 6.75 -10.03
C ARG A 67 -17.44 7.42 -8.77
N GLY A 68 -17.23 6.83 -7.60
CA GLY A 68 -17.79 7.31 -6.33
C GLY A 68 -19.28 7.03 -6.17
N GLU A 69 -19.84 6.11 -6.96
CA GLU A 69 -21.25 5.69 -6.86
C GLU A 69 -21.47 4.66 -5.75
N LEU A 70 -20.39 4.01 -5.30
CA LEU A 70 -20.36 3.05 -4.21
C LEU A 70 -19.20 3.38 -3.29
N GLU A 71 -19.46 3.40 -1.99
CA GLU A 71 -18.41 3.45 -0.98
C GLU A 71 -17.58 2.16 -1.01
N PHE A 72 -16.28 2.26 -0.70
CA PHE A 72 -15.33 1.15 -0.86
C PHE A 72 -15.80 -0.15 -0.17
N CYS A 73 -16.25 -0.06 1.09
CA CYS A 73 -16.70 -1.22 1.84
C CYS A 73 -17.93 -1.89 1.21
N ASP A 74 -18.85 -1.09 0.65
CA ASP A 74 -20.05 -1.62 0.00
C ASP A 74 -19.71 -2.22 -1.36
N ALA A 75 -18.78 -1.62 -2.10
CA ALA A 75 -18.24 -2.17 -3.33
C ALA A 75 -17.51 -3.50 -3.10
N LEU A 76 -16.73 -3.62 -2.02
CA LEU A 76 -16.07 -4.88 -1.67
C LEU A 76 -17.10 -5.96 -1.34
N ARG A 77 -18.08 -5.68 -0.47
CA ARG A 77 -19.15 -6.64 -0.14
C ARG A 77 -19.92 -7.09 -1.37
N ALA A 78 -20.26 -6.16 -2.26
CA ALA A 78 -20.97 -6.47 -3.49
C ALA A 78 -20.14 -7.37 -4.44
N ARG A 79 -18.83 -7.15 -4.55
CA ARG A 79 -17.95 -8.02 -5.36
C ARG A 79 -17.79 -9.40 -4.73
N VAL A 80 -17.61 -9.47 -3.41
CA VAL A 80 -17.45 -10.73 -2.69
C VAL A 80 -18.73 -11.57 -2.72
N ALA A 81 -19.91 -10.95 -2.68
CA ALA A 81 -21.19 -11.64 -2.83
C ALA A 81 -21.32 -12.41 -4.16
N LEU A 82 -20.66 -11.94 -5.22
CA LEU A 82 -20.64 -12.63 -6.52
C LEU A 82 -19.79 -13.90 -6.54
N LEU A 83 -19.00 -14.14 -5.48
CA LEU A 83 -18.11 -15.29 -5.35
C LEU A 83 -18.75 -16.42 -4.50
N GLU A 84 -20.02 -16.28 -4.09
CA GLU A 84 -20.74 -17.30 -3.32
C GLU A 84 -20.74 -18.66 -4.03
N GLY A 85 -20.43 -19.72 -3.28
CA GLY A 85 -20.39 -21.10 -3.78
C GLY A 85 -19.07 -21.50 -4.46
N LEU A 86 -18.10 -20.61 -4.60
CA LEU A 86 -16.78 -20.94 -5.14
C LEU A 86 -16.01 -21.83 -4.14
N PRO A 87 -15.40 -22.95 -4.56
CA PRO A 87 -14.64 -23.81 -3.66
C PRO A 87 -13.32 -23.16 -3.26
N ILE A 88 -12.87 -23.35 -2.01
CA ILE A 88 -11.63 -22.73 -1.50
C ILE A 88 -10.36 -23.15 -2.25
N SER A 89 -10.38 -24.27 -2.97
CA SER A 89 -9.26 -24.68 -3.85
C SER A 89 -8.99 -23.68 -4.98
N VAL A 90 -9.91 -22.73 -5.21
CA VAL A 90 -9.72 -21.65 -6.18
C VAL A 90 -8.52 -20.76 -5.84
N PHE A 91 -8.16 -20.62 -4.57
CA PHE A 91 -7.07 -19.73 -4.17
C PHE A 91 -5.73 -20.22 -4.68
N ASP A 92 -5.50 -21.53 -4.72
CA ASP A 92 -4.31 -22.12 -5.35
C ASP A 92 -4.26 -21.78 -6.85
N THR A 93 -5.40 -21.90 -7.53
CA THR A 93 -5.51 -21.59 -8.97
C THR A 93 -5.32 -20.10 -9.28
N VAL A 94 -5.78 -19.22 -8.38
CA VAL A 94 -5.56 -17.77 -8.53
C VAL A 94 -4.11 -17.43 -8.24
N HIS A 95 -3.53 -17.99 -7.18
CA HIS A 95 -2.13 -17.77 -6.81
C HIS A 95 -1.15 -18.16 -7.91
N ASP A 96 -1.37 -19.29 -8.60
CA ASP A 96 -0.56 -19.73 -9.75
C ASP A 96 -0.50 -18.71 -10.91
N LYS A 97 -1.41 -17.75 -10.95
CA LYS A 97 -1.44 -16.69 -11.97
C LYS A 97 -0.83 -15.37 -11.50
N LEU A 98 -0.55 -15.23 -10.21
CA LEU A 98 -0.07 -13.97 -9.67
C LEU A 98 1.41 -13.81 -9.94
N HIS A 99 1.79 -12.60 -10.30
CA HIS A 99 3.18 -12.25 -10.53
C HIS A 99 3.56 -11.15 -9.57
N PHE A 100 4.64 -11.36 -8.82
CA PHE A 100 5.33 -10.26 -8.17
C PHE A 100 5.71 -9.23 -9.23
N THR A 101 5.31 -7.99 -9.00
CA THR A 101 5.69 -6.88 -9.87
C THR A 101 7.20 -6.85 -10.04
N LYS A 102 7.66 -6.55 -11.25
CA LYS A 102 9.09 -6.46 -11.56
C LYS A 102 9.83 -5.67 -10.48
N GLY A 103 10.90 -6.25 -9.93
CA GLY A 103 11.72 -5.61 -8.91
C GLY A 103 11.18 -5.71 -7.48
N ALA A 104 9.99 -6.27 -7.24
CA ALA A 104 9.40 -6.39 -5.91
C ALA A 104 10.29 -7.19 -4.94
N LEU A 105 10.68 -8.40 -5.36
CA LEU A 105 11.51 -9.29 -4.52
C LEU A 105 12.90 -8.70 -4.31
N GLU A 106 13.50 -8.11 -5.35
CA GLU A 106 14.81 -7.44 -5.25
C GLU A 106 14.76 -6.23 -4.30
N LEU A 107 13.70 -5.43 -4.36
CA LEU A 107 13.47 -4.34 -3.41
C LEU A 107 13.40 -4.87 -1.98
N ILE A 108 12.60 -5.91 -1.74
CA ILE A 108 12.42 -6.50 -0.41
C ILE A 108 13.75 -7.02 0.13
N ASP A 109 14.45 -7.85 -0.64
CA ASP A 109 15.73 -8.43 -0.25
C ASP A 109 16.76 -7.33 0.07
N THR A 110 16.87 -6.32 -0.81
CA THR A 110 17.78 -5.18 -0.61
C THR A 110 17.46 -4.42 0.67
N LEU A 111 16.19 -4.20 0.97
CA LEU A 111 15.77 -3.48 2.18
C LEU A 111 16.06 -4.30 3.44
N HIS A 112 15.82 -5.62 3.42
CA HIS A 112 16.18 -6.51 4.52
C HIS A 112 17.69 -6.51 4.80
N GLU A 113 18.54 -6.48 3.78
CA GLU A 113 20.00 -6.34 3.95
C GLU A 113 20.40 -5.07 4.73
N HIS A 114 19.59 -4.02 4.64
CA HIS A 114 19.79 -2.75 5.34
C HIS A 114 19.03 -2.67 6.68
N GLY A 115 18.47 -3.79 7.14
CA GLY A 115 17.74 -3.88 8.41
C GLY A 115 16.38 -3.22 8.37
N TRP A 116 15.81 -3.01 7.18
CA TRP A 116 14.43 -2.52 7.05
C TRP A 116 13.42 -3.64 7.30
N LYS A 117 12.18 -3.24 7.55
CA LYS A 117 11.01 -4.11 7.68
C LYS A 117 9.99 -3.82 6.60
N ILE A 118 9.31 -4.86 6.15
CA ILE A 118 8.35 -4.79 5.07
C ILE A 118 6.96 -5.13 5.59
N GLY A 119 6.03 -4.20 5.40
CA GLY A 119 4.62 -4.38 5.67
C GLY A 119 3.79 -4.32 4.39
N VAL A 120 2.69 -5.06 4.32
CA VAL A 120 1.69 -4.91 3.24
C VAL A 120 0.30 -4.76 3.82
N VAL A 121 -0.50 -3.87 3.25
CA VAL A 121 -1.90 -3.68 3.66
C VAL A 121 -2.78 -3.72 2.42
N SER A 122 -3.56 -4.78 2.29
CA SER A 122 -4.31 -5.10 1.08
C SER A 122 -5.82 -4.95 1.28
N GLY A 123 -6.49 -4.45 0.24
CA GLY A 123 -7.95 -4.55 0.10
C GLY A 123 -8.43 -5.94 -0.36
N GLY A 124 -7.51 -6.81 -0.78
CA GLY A 124 -7.71 -8.21 -1.11
C GLY A 124 -7.84 -9.10 0.13
N PHE A 125 -7.41 -10.36 0.02
CA PHE A 125 -7.80 -11.42 0.94
C PHE A 125 -6.62 -12.20 1.53
N HIS A 126 -6.69 -12.54 2.81
CA HIS A 126 -5.69 -13.35 3.52
C HIS A 126 -5.44 -14.68 2.83
N GLU A 127 -6.46 -15.29 2.22
CA GLU A 127 -6.34 -16.54 1.47
C GLU A 127 -5.27 -16.49 0.38
N VAL A 128 -4.93 -15.31 -0.14
CA VAL A 128 -3.86 -15.11 -1.13
C VAL A 128 -2.67 -14.36 -0.53
N VAL A 129 -2.92 -13.31 0.26
CA VAL A 129 -1.87 -12.47 0.84
C VAL A 129 -0.98 -13.26 1.80
N ASP A 130 -1.51 -14.27 2.50
CA ASP A 130 -0.69 -15.13 3.38
C ASP A 130 0.36 -15.92 2.58
N MET A 131 0.03 -16.35 1.35
CA MET A 131 0.96 -17.06 0.45
C MET A 131 2.03 -16.12 -0.10
N LEU A 132 1.61 -14.96 -0.61
CA LEU A 132 2.53 -13.92 -1.11
C LEU A 132 3.47 -13.43 -0.01
N ALA A 133 2.98 -13.31 1.24
CA ALA A 133 3.79 -12.90 2.37
C ALA A 133 4.91 -13.91 2.67
N ALA A 134 4.60 -15.21 2.58
CA ALA A 134 5.59 -16.26 2.77
C ALA A 134 6.66 -16.26 1.66
N GLU A 135 6.24 -16.13 0.40
CA GLU A 135 7.14 -16.14 -0.77
C GLU A 135 8.01 -14.89 -0.87
N GLY A 136 7.44 -13.72 -0.56
CA GLY A 136 8.12 -12.43 -0.58
C GLY A 136 8.81 -12.07 0.74
N HIS A 137 8.89 -12.99 1.71
CA HIS A 137 9.50 -12.75 3.03
C HIS A 137 8.95 -11.52 3.79
N ILE A 138 7.65 -11.23 3.64
CA ILE A 138 7.02 -10.04 4.22
C ILE A 138 6.93 -10.17 5.76
N ASP A 139 7.31 -9.11 6.49
CA ASP A 139 7.35 -9.14 7.97
C ASP A 139 5.97 -8.90 8.60
N TYR A 140 5.11 -8.10 7.97
CA TYR A 140 3.79 -7.73 8.48
C TYR A 140 2.76 -7.66 7.36
N TRP A 141 1.56 -8.20 7.57
CA TRP A 141 0.49 -8.05 6.60
C TRP A 141 -0.90 -7.97 7.24
N ILE A 142 -1.78 -7.21 6.60
CA ILE A 142 -3.20 -7.08 6.93
C ILE A 142 -3.99 -7.19 5.62
N ALA A 143 -5.01 -8.04 5.60
CA ALA A 143 -5.93 -8.20 4.48
C ALA A 143 -7.35 -8.47 5.00
N ASN A 144 -8.34 -8.52 4.10
CA ASN A 144 -9.67 -9.01 4.45
C ASN A 144 -9.66 -10.53 4.58
N ARG A 145 -10.65 -11.12 5.25
CA ARG A 145 -10.80 -12.58 5.36
C ARG A 145 -12.16 -12.96 4.78
N LEU A 146 -12.20 -13.96 3.90
CA LEU A 146 -13.45 -14.45 3.34
C LEU A 146 -14.13 -15.44 4.30
N GLU A 147 -15.45 -15.39 4.39
CA GLU A 147 -16.24 -16.36 5.14
C GLU A 147 -16.36 -17.66 4.33
N VAL A 148 -16.02 -18.79 4.97
CA VAL A 148 -16.04 -20.13 4.36
C VAL A 148 -16.96 -21.03 5.17
N GLU A 149 -17.83 -21.76 4.48
CA GLU A 149 -18.67 -22.81 5.05
C GLU A 149 -18.61 -24.05 4.15
N ASP A 150 -18.44 -25.23 4.74
CA ASP A 150 -18.34 -26.51 4.03
C ASP A 150 -17.37 -26.51 2.83
N GLY A 151 -16.23 -25.80 2.96
CA GLY A 151 -15.20 -25.70 1.93
C GLY A 151 -15.53 -24.77 0.76
N HIS A 152 -16.57 -23.94 0.88
CA HIS A 152 -17.01 -23.00 -0.15
C HIS A 152 -17.15 -21.58 0.42
N LEU A 153 -16.98 -20.57 -0.42
CA LEU A 153 -17.19 -19.18 -0.05
C LEU A 153 -18.67 -18.89 0.16
N THR A 154 -19.02 -18.20 1.25
CA THR A 154 -20.41 -17.80 1.54
C THR A 154 -20.81 -16.47 0.88
N GLY A 155 -19.88 -15.83 0.16
CA GLY A 155 -20.07 -14.50 -0.40
C GLY A 155 -19.98 -13.37 0.63
N LYS A 156 -19.40 -13.61 1.81
CA LYS A 156 -19.21 -12.60 2.86
C LYS A 156 -17.76 -12.40 3.26
N VAL A 157 -17.47 -11.21 3.79
CA VAL A 157 -16.19 -10.85 4.40
C VAL A 157 -16.33 -10.92 5.92
N LEU A 158 -15.38 -11.56 6.59
CA LEU A 158 -15.29 -11.66 8.04
C LEU A 158 -14.61 -10.43 8.63
N GLY A 159 -15.11 -10.00 9.80
CA GLY A 159 -14.49 -8.95 10.59
C GLY A 159 -14.62 -7.54 10.00
N GLU A 160 -13.68 -6.67 10.38
CA GLU A 160 -13.61 -5.30 9.88
C GLU A 160 -12.95 -5.27 8.50
N ILE A 161 -13.55 -4.52 7.57
CA ILE A 161 -13.02 -4.38 6.21
C ILE A 161 -11.80 -3.44 6.23
N VAL A 162 -10.73 -3.89 5.61
CA VAL A 162 -9.51 -3.10 5.39
C VAL A 162 -9.83 -1.92 4.47
N CYS A 163 -10.02 -0.75 5.07
CA CYS A 163 -10.27 0.49 4.36
C CYS A 163 -9.04 1.42 4.40
N LYS A 164 -9.14 2.58 3.74
CA LYS A 164 -8.04 3.57 3.65
C LYS A 164 -7.45 3.99 5.01
N THR A 165 -8.24 4.00 6.08
CA THR A 165 -7.76 4.32 7.44
C THR A 165 -6.98 3.18 8.07
N VAL A 166 -7.29 1.93 7.72
CA VAL A 166 -6.54 0.77 8.20
C VAL A 166 -5.10 0.81 7.66
N LYS A 167 -4.90 1.19 6.39
CA LYS A 167 -3.57 1.37 5.80
C LYS A 167 -2.73 2.40 6.55
N LEU A 168 -3.32 3.55 6.84
CA LEU A 168 -2.68 4.61 7.64
C LEU A 168 -2.34 4.12 9.06
N HIS A 169 -3.30 3.51 9.75
CA HIS A 169 -3.10 3.05 11.12
C HIS A 169 -2.06 1.92 11.20
N ALA A 170 -2.02 1.02 10.22
CA ALA A 170 -1.03 -0.04 10.14
C ALA A 170 0.39 0.52 10.02
N LEU A 171 0.60 1.47 9.10
CA LEU A 171 1.88 2.17 8.96
C LEU A 171 2.33 2.79 10.30
N GLN A 172 1.45 3.54 10.96
CA GLN A 172 1.76 4.20 12.23
C GLN A 172 2.03 3.20 13.36
N ALA A 173 1.20 2.16 13.48
CA ALA A 173 1.31 1.17 14.53
C ALA A 173 2.57 0.30 14.38
N TRP A 174 2.93 -0.08 13.14
CA TRP A 174 4.14 -0.83 12.89
C TRP A 174 5.40 0.02 13.09
N ALA A 175 5.39 1.28 12.65
CA ALA A 175 6.49 2.21 12.90
C ALA A 175 6.74 2.38 14.41
N ASP A 176 5.69 2.64 15.19
CA ASP A 176 5.75 2.76 16.65
C ASP A 176 6.28 1.48 17.31
N ARG A 177 5.72 0.32 16.94
CA ARG A 177 6.15 -0.99 17.46
C ARG A 177 7.63 -1.29 17.18
N LEU A 178 8.15 -0.85 16.05
CA LEU A 178 9.53 -1.04 15.64
C LEU A 178 10.48 0.04 16.19
N GLY A 179 9.96 1.09 16.83
CA GLY A 179 10.74 2.26 17.23
C GLY A 179 11.30 3.05 16.04
N ILE A 180 10.67 2.94 14.87
CA ILE A 180 11.08 3.63 13.64
C ILE A 180 10.34 4.97 13.58
N PRO A 181 11.05 6.11 13.50
CA PRO A 181 10.38 7.40 13.34
C PRO A 181 9.66 7.46 12.00
N MET A 182 8.49 8.12 11.94
CA MET A 182 7.72 8.29 10.70
C MET A 182 8.54 8.88 9.54
N SER A 183 9.55 9.71 9.83
CA SER A 183 10.46 10.25 8.82
C SER A 183 11.40 9.22 8.17
N GLN A 184 11.40 7.98 8.66
CA GLN A 184 12.17 6.83 8.16
C GLN A 184 11.22 5.72 7.68
N THR A 185 10.01 6.09 7.27
CA THR A 185 9.05 5.16 6.65
C THR A 185 8.82 5.51 5.19
N VAL A 186 8.53 4.50 4.39
CA VAL A 186 8.15 4.62 2.98
C VAL A 186 6.77 3.99 2.81
N ALA A 187 5.89 4.64 2.05
CA ALA A 187 4.60 4.08 1.66
C ALA A 187 4.48 4.05 0.14
N VAL A 188 4.04 2.92 -0.41
CA VAL A 188 3.84 2.74 -1.87
C VAL A 188 2.42 2.25 -2.14
N GLY A 189 1.75 2.85 -3.11
CA GLY A 189 0.45 2.38 -3.60
C GLY A 189 0.05 3.03 -4.92
N ASP A 190 -0.94 2.46 -5.60
CA ASP A 190 -1.44 2.92 -6.90
C ASP A 190 -2.79 3.67 -6.78
N GLY A 191 -3.52 3.39 -5.70
CA GLY A 191 -4.94 3.69 -5.56
C GLY A 191 -5.26 4.88 -4.67
N ALA A 192 -6.50 5.39 -4.80
CA ALA A 192 -6.97 6.50 -3.96
C ALA A 192 -7.19 6.08 -2.49
N ASN A 193 -7.30 4.78 -2.24
CA ASN A 193 -7.33 4.13 -0.93
C ASN A 193 -5.99 4.25 -0.19
N ASP A 194 -4.88 4.44 -0.90
CA ASP A 194 -3.54 4.51 -0.30
C ASP A 194 -3.13 5.93 0.08
N ILE A 195 -3.82 6.95 -0.47
CA ILE A 195 -3.50 8.36 -0.27
C ILE A 195 -3.24 8.72 1.21
N PRO A 196 -4.08 8.32 2.19
CA PRO A 196 -3.81 8.65 3.59
C PRO A 196 -2.50 8.06 4.13
N MET A 197 -2.17 6.82 3.74
CA MET A 197 -0.91 6.16 4.12
C MET A 197 0.29 6.81 3.43
N ILE A 198 0.18 7.09 2.12
CA ILE A 198 1.19 7.77 1.31
C ILE A 198 1.53 9.14 1.90
N GLN A 199 0.51 9.94 2.24
CA GLN A 199 0.70 11.29 2.77
C GLN A 199 1.28 11.33 4.19
N ALA A 200 1.13 10.25 4.96
CA ALA A 200 1.60 10.19 6.33
C ALA A 200 3.04 9.66 6.46
N ALA A 201 3.54 8.94 5.45
CA ALA A 201 4.89 8.39 5.46
C ALA A 201 5.95 9.49 5.34
N GLY A 202 7.18 9.19 5.78
CA GLY A 202 8.33 10.05 5.54
C GLY A 202 8.69 10.20 4.05
N LEU A 203 8.33 9.19 3.25
CA LEU A 203 8.34 9.24 1.79
C LEU A 203 7.13 8.48 1.24
N GLY A 204 6.19 9.20 0.62
CA GLY A 204 5.04 8.65 -0.07
C GLY A 204 5.29 8.53 -1.58
N LEU A 205 5.14 7.32 -2.11
CA LEU A 205 5.35 7.01 -3.52
C LEU A 205 4.06 6.51 -4.17
N ALA A 206 3.68 7.16 -5.27
CA ALA A 206 2.63 6.69 -6.15
C ALA A 206 3.23 5.76 -7.22
N PHE A 207 2.86 4.49 -7.23
CA PHE A 207 3.38 3.49 -8.18
C PHE A 207 2.36 3.20 -9.28
N CYS A 208 2.71 3.44 -10.54
CA CYS A 208 1.83 3.30 -11.71
C CYS A 208 0.40 3.87 -11.50
N ALA A 209 0.31 4.90 -10.67
CA ALA A 209 -0.91 5.26 -9.98
C ALA A 209 -1.84 6.14 -10.83
N LYS A 210 -3.11 6.24 -10.44
CA LYS A 210 -4.05 7.19 -11.06
C LYS A 210 -3.66 8.65 -10.74
N PRO A 211 -4.05 9.64 -11.56
CA PRO A 211 -3.63 11.04 -11.37
C PRO A 211 -3.88 11.62 -9.98
N LYS A 212 -5.00 11.24 -9.35
CA LYS A 212 -5.34 11.67 -7.99
C LYS A 212 -4.31 11.23 -6.95
N THR A 213 -3.82 10.00 -7.06
CA THR A 213 -2.81 9.43 -6.16
C THR A 213 -1.44 10.02 -6.47
N GLN A 214 -1.08 10.18 -7.75
CA GLN A 214 0.18 10.83 -8.15
C GLN A 214 0.30 12.26 -7.61
N LEU A 215 -0.78 13.03 -7.63
CA LEU A 215 -0.82 14.39 -7.08
C LEU A 215 -0.74 14.45 -5.55
N ALA A 216 -1.06 13.34 -4.87
CA ALA A 216 -1.04 13.25 -3.42
C ALA A 216 0.29 12.71 -2.85
N ALA A 217 1.13 12.11 -3.69
CA ALA A 217 2.42 11.53 -3.32
C ALA A 217 3.58 12.52 -3.46
N ASP A 218 4.69 12.26 -2.77
CA ASP A 218 5.92 13.05 -2.91
C ASP A 218 6.57 12.85 -4.29
N LYS A 219 6.51 11.60 -4.79
CA LYS A 219 7.01 11.18 -6.10
C LYS A 219 6.08 10.15 -6.72
N ALA A 220 6.13 10.09 -8.05
CA ALA A 220 5.45 9.08 -8.83
C ALA A 220 6.46 8.25 -9.61
N ILE A 221 6.34 6.92 -9.52
CA ILE A 221 7.07 5.94 -10.31
C ILE A 221 6.10 5.44 -11.37
N ASN A 222 6.36 5.79 -12.64
CA ASN A 222 5.48 5.42 -13.76
C ASN A 222 6.06 4.31 -14.65
N ASP A 223 7.33 3.93 -14.42
CA ASP A 223 7.87 2.68 -14.95
C ASP A 223 7.52 1.55 -13.99
N ARG A 224 7.01 0.43 -14.49
CA ARG A 224 6.52 -0.67 -13.65
C ARG A 224 7.70 -1.54 -13.20
N ASP A 225 8.53 -0.96 -12.34
CA ASP A 225 9.68 -1.59 -11.70
C ASP A 225 9.83 -1.03 -10.28
N LEU A 226 9.59 -1.87 -9.27
CA LEU A 226 9.64 -1.49 -7.86
C LEU A 226 11.06 -1.19 -7.37
N THR A 227 12.12 -1.60 -8.09
CA THR A 227 13.49 -1.23 -7.71
C THR A 227 13.70 0.30 -7.74
N HIS A 228 12.89 1.05 -8.49
CA HIS A 228 12.93 2.52 -8.49
C HIS A 228 12.61 3.15 -7.12
N VAL A 229 12.00 2.41 -6.20
CA VAL A 229 11.88 2.86 -4.80
C VAL A 229 13.26 3.15 -4.20
N LEU A 230 14.27 2.33 -4.52
CA LEU A 230 15.64 2.48 -4.02
C LEU A 230 16.31 3.79 -4.49
N ASP A 231 15.93 4.31 -5.66
CA ASP A 231 16.47 5.56 -6.22
C ASP A 231 16.12 6.79 -5.36
N TYR A 232 15.05 6.68 -4.57
CA TYR A 232 14.60 7.72 -3.65
C TYR A 232 15.15 7.58 -2.23
N LEU A 233 15.86 6.48 -1.94
CA LEU A 233 16.49 6.27 -0.65
C LEU A 233 17.93 6.76 -0.67
N ARG A 234 18.28 7.62 0.29
CA ARG A 234 19.67 8.09 0.41
C ARG A 234 20.57 6.95 0.87
N ARG A 235 21.72 6.78 0.22
CA ARG A 235 22.81 5.91 0.71
C ARG A 235 23.59 6.60 1.82
#